data_AF-A0A7J4IQ12-F1
#
_entry.id   AF-A0A7J4IQ12-F1
#
_cell.length_a   1.000
_cell.length_b   1.000
_cell.length_c   1.000
_cell.angle_alpha   90.00
_cell.angle_beta   90.00
_cell.angle_gamma   90.00
#
_symmetry.space_group_name_H-M   'P 1'
#
loop_
_entity.id
_entity.type
_entity.pdbx_description
1 polymer ?
#
loop_
_entity_poly.entity_id
_entity_poly.type
_entity_poly.pdbx_seq_one_letter_code
_entity_poly.pdbx_strand_id
1 'polypeptide(L)'
;MHQNSRHENETLALDKMDELRDDFALRGRCEMFRVNLKAMAAAHQLAQGTNLRGHLVWGRKSHFEKLLTIRNLQSNDEDEDILQFFREHHDPVIFMERHAMKRAEFRKLISPLVRSGHLIQDYRGGFKTISPNSDSDLWDVKSEYIRGLVSEYPVISLKQVERLAGSAFSAEEISDVMHAFEEDGTLIKGFLVDDLQDICWGRQDILEGLKGIRKTRDLVVPPSDPLIHYFGSLLRERFGFGSAYMVFHKEEPIAAFKANTKDGVIEVTDFVGDSELEKEALRVMKEFAWEHDMPLTGKLYEQLRSR
;
A
#
# COMPACT_ATOMS: atom_id res chain seq x y z
N MET A 1 3.35 7.72 13.38
CA MET A 1 2.37 7.18 12.41
C MET A 1 2.16 5.67 12.59
N HIS A 2 3.16 4.83 12.26
CA HIS A 2 3.02 3.37 12.28
C HIS A 2 2.44 2.83 13.60
N GLN A 3 2.96 3.27 14.76
CA GLN A 3 2.47 2.81 16.07
C GLN A 3 1.01 3.21 16.37
N ASN A 4 0.54 4.35 15.86
CA ASN A 4 -0.83 4.83 16.10
C ASN A 4 -1.85 4.16 15.18
N SER A 5 -1.38 3.59 14.06
CA SER A 5 -2.20 2.81 13.12
C SER A 5 -2.30 1.32 13.48
N ARG A 6 -1.78 0.92 14.65
CA ARG A 6 -1.90 -0.47 15.12
C ARG A 6 -3.19 -0.67 15.89
N HIS A 7 -3.87 -1.76 15.58
CA HIS A 7 -5.07 -2.21 16.25
C HIS A 7 -4.80 -3.46 17.09
N GLU A 8 -5.71 -3.80 17.99
CA GLU A 8 -5.56 -4.96 18.88
C GLU A 8 -5.37 -6.28 18.12
N ASN A 9 -6.07 -6.45 16.99
CA ASN A 9 -6.05 -7.65 16.17
C ASN A 9 -6.24 -7.35 14.67
N GLU A 10 -6.02 -8.35 13.84
CA GLU A 10 -6.12 -8.29 12.39
C GLU A 10 -7.51 -7.89 11.88
N THR A 11 -8.60 -8.30 12.55
CA THR A 11 -9.98 -7.98 12.17
C THR A 11 -10.24 -6.48 12.31
N LEU A 12 -9.88 -5.89 13.44
CA LEU A 12 -10.03 -4.46 13.68
C LEU A 12 -9.14 -3.64 12.75
N ALA A 13 -7.93 -4.12 12.45
CA ALA A 13 -7.06 -3.48 11.46
C ALA A 13 -7.69 -3.48 10.07
N LEU A 14 -8.24 -4.61 9.62
CA LEU A 14 -8.91 -4.72 8.33
C LEU A 14 -10.15 -3.82 8.23
N ASP A 15 -10.86 -3.58 9.33
CA ASP A 15 -12.01 -2.67 9.36
C ASP A 15 -11.63 -1.19 9.18
N LYS A 16 -10.39 -0.83 9.48
CA LYS A 16 -9.88 0.54 9.33
C LYS A 16 -9.12 0.79 8.05
N MET A 17 -8.69 -0.27 7.36
CA MET A 17 -7.95 -0.16 6.11
C MET A 17 -8.87 -0.35 4.90
N ASP A 18 -8.64 0.48 3.88
CA ASP A 18 -9.34 0.39 2.61
C ASP A 18 -8.73 -0.70 1.70
N GLU A 19 -7.39 -0.83 1.74
CA GLU A 19 -6.66 -1.80 0.92
C GLU A 19 -5.42 -2.38 1.63
N LEU A 20 -5.09 -3.63 1.30
CA LEU A 20 -3.93 -4.37 1.82
C LEU A 20 -3.27 -5.18 0.72
N ARG A 21 -1.93 -5.20 0.66
CA ARG A 21 -1.20 -5.98 -0.34
C ARG A 21 -1.00 -7.44 0.06
N ASP A 22 -0.60 -7.67 1.31
CA ASP A 22 -0.25 -9.00 1.82
C ASP A 22 -0.31 -9.06 3.36
N ASP A 23 0.04 -10.24 3.88
CA ASP A 23 0.11 -10.50 5.32
C ASP A 23 1.16 -9.64 6.04
N PHE A 24 2.27 -9.27 5.38
CA PHE A 24 3.27 -8.39 5.99
C PHE A 24 2.69 -7.00 6.28
N ALA A 25 1.97 -6.43 5.31
CA ALA A 25 1.31 -5.14 5.47
C ALA A 25 0.24 -5.19 6.58
N LEU A 26 -0.57 -6.25 6.64
CA LEU A 26 -1.60 -6.41 7.67
C LEU A 26 -0.99 -6.63 9.07
N ARG A 27 0.04 -7.47 9.18
CA ARG A 27 0.73 -7.75 10.45
C ARG A 27 1.32 -6.49 11.07
N GLY A 28 1.85 -5.58 10.25
CA GLY A 28 2.34 -4.27 10.70
C GLY A 28 1.28 -3.41 11.41
N ARG A 29 -0.01 -3.68 11.16
CA ARG A 29 -1.15 -2.89 11.62
C ARG A 29 -1.92 -3.54 12.77
N CYS A 30 -1.44 -4.65 13.32
CA CYS A 30 -2.08 -5.31 14.46
C CYS A 30 -1.08 -5.76 15.53
N GLU A 31 -1.49 -5.79 16.79
CA GLU A 31 -0.69 -6.30 17.91
C GLU A 31 -0.69 -7.83 17.92
N MET A 32 -1.88 -8.43 17.84
CA MET A 32 -2.08 -9.86 17.63
C MET A 32 -2.40 -10.15 16.17
N PHE A 33 -1.85 -11.26 15.65
CA PHE A 33 -2.13 -11.76 14.31
C PHE A 33 -2.30 -13.27 14.38
N ARG A 34 -3.49 -13.76 14.07
CA ARG A 34 -3.84 -15.20 14.18
C ARG A 34 -4.37 -15.76 12.86
N VAL A 35 -4.98 -14.92 12.05
CA VAL A 35 -5.62 -15.28 10.79
C VAL A 35 -4.99 -14.51 9.64
N ASN A 36 -4.56 -15.24 8.61
CA ASN A 36 -3.98 -14.62 7.42
C ASN A 36 -5.03 -13.93 6.54
N LEU A 37 -4.58 -12.99 5.71
CA LEU A 37 -5.41 -12.16 4.83
C LEU A 37 -6.25 -13.00 3.87
N LYS A 38 -5.74 -14.14 3.39
CA LYS A 38 -6.50 -15.04 2.52
C LYS A 38 -7.71 -15.65 3.22
N ALA A 39 -7.57 -16.09 4.47
CA ALA A 39 -8.67 -16.60 5.27
C ALA A 39 -9.66 -15.47 5.62
N MET A 40 -9.15 -14.28 5.95
CA MET A 40 -9.99 -13.10 6.20
C MET A 40 -10.77 -12.65 4.95
N ALA A 41 -10.19 -12.77 3.77
CA ALA A 41 -10.84 -12.39 2.51
C ALA A 41 -12.17 -13.12 2.30
N ALA A 42 -12.25 -14.39 2.72
CA ALA A 42 -13.49 -15.16 2.67
C ALA A 42 -14.54 -14.62 3.65
N ALA A 43 -14.13 -14.32 4.89
CA ALA A 43 -15.03 -13.86 5.95
C ALA A 43 -15.56 -12.42 5.70
N HIS A 44 -14.70 -11.55 5.18
CA HIS A 44 -15.01 -10.13 4.94
C HIS A 44 -15.38 -9.82 3.48
N GLN A 45 -15.56 -10.86 2.65
CA GLN A 45 -15.89 -10.74 1.23
C GLN A 45 -14.94 -9.79 0.46
N LEU A 46 -13.65 -9.84 0.78
CA LEU A 46 -12.65 -9.04 0.07
C LEU A 46 -12.44 -9.56 -1.34
N ALA A 47 -12.09 -8.65 -2.23
CA ALA A 47 -11.69 -8.94 -3.58
C ALA A 47 -10.28 -8.41 -3.86
N GLN A 48 -9.59 -9.04 -4.80
CA GLN A 48 -8.34 -8.59 -5.36
C GLN A 48 -8.60 -7.67 -6.55
N GLY A 49 -7.99 -6.49 -6.53
CA GLY A 49 -8.05 -5.52 -7.61
C GLY A 49 -6.79 -4.67 -7.66
N THR A 50 -6.68 -3.84 -8.68
CA THR A 50 -5.53 -2.96 -8.86
C THR A 50 -5.78 -1.64 -8.13
N ASN A 51 -4.82 -1.15 -7.34
CA ASN A 51 -4.91 0.17 -6.70
C ASN A 51 -4.42 1.31 -7.60
N LEU A 52 -4.48 2.57 -7.15
CA LEU A 52 -4.05 3.74 -7.94
C LEU A 52 -2.53 3.79 -8.21
N ARG A 53 -1.76 2.98 -7.48
CA ARG A 53 -0.31 2.81 -7.66
C ARG A 53 0.06 1.61 -8.55
N GLY A 54 -0.95 0.90 -9.10
CA GLY A 54 -0.74 -0.23 -10.02
C GLY A 54 -0.43 -1.56 -9.34
N HIS A 55 -0.59 -1.67 -8.01
CA HIS A 55 -0.39 -2.90 -7.27
C HIS A 55 -1.70 -3.69 -7.12
N LEU A 56 -1.59 -5.02 -7.17
CA LEU A 56 -2.69 -5.90 -6.78
C LEU A 56 -2.85 -5.86 -5.25
N VAL A 57 -4.05 -5.53 -4.79
CA VAL A 57 -4.42 -5.38 -3.37
C VAL A 57 -5.73 -6.11 -3.09
N TRP A 58 -5.92 -6.52 -1.84
CA TRP A 58 -7.20 -6.90 -1.28
C TRP A 58 -7.94 -5.66 -0.78
N GLY A 59 -9.23 -5.56 -1.07
CA GLY A 59 -10.09 -4.48 -0.61
C GLY A 59 -11.58 -4.82 -0.75
N ARG A 60 -12.43 -3.91 -0.27
CA ARG A 60 -13.89 -4.00 -0.44
C ARG A 60 -14.28 -3.55 -1.84
N LYS A 61 -15.41 -4.04 -2.36
CA LYS A 61 -15.93 -3.62 -3.68
C LYS A 61 -16.08 -2.10 -3.79
N SER A 62 -16.63 -1.46 -2.74
CA SER A 62 -16.83 -0.01 -2.67
C SER A 62 -15.54 0.79 -2.81
N HIS A 63 -14.43 0.27 -2.28
CA HIS A 63 -13.12 0.87 -2.47
C HIS A 63 -12.72 0.88 -3.95
N PHE A 64 -12.87 -0.25 -4.64
CA PHE A 64 -12.55 -0.33 -6.07
C PHE A 64 -13.48 0.51 -6.96
N GLU A 65 -14.76 0.67 -6.59
CA GLU A 65 -15.69 1.59 -7.24
C GLU A 65 -15.20 3.05 -7.13
N LYS A 66 -14.76 3.47 -5.92
CA LYS A 66 -14.12 4.77 -5.70
C LYS A 66 -12.85 4.92 -6.54
N LEU A 67 -11.97 3.91 -6.57
CA LEU A 67 -10.75 3.97 -7.36
C LEU A 67 -11.01 4.06 -8.87
N LEU A 68 -12.00 3.32 -9.40
CA LEU A 68 -12.36 3.42 -10.82
C LEU A 68 -12.93 4.80 -11.15
N THR A 69 -13.75 5.37 -10.25
CA THR A 69 -14.25 6.74 -10.36
C THR A 69 -13.10 7.74 -10.46
N ILE A 70 -12.11 7.66 -9.56
CA ILE A 70 -10.91 8.52 -9.58
C ILE A 70 -10.13 8.40 -10.87
N ARG A 71 -9.96 7.18 -11.39
CA ARG A 71 -9.28 6.95 -12.67
C ARG A 71 -10.03 7.58 -13.86
N ASN A 72 -11.35 7.72 -13.74
CA ASN A 72 -12.24 8.24 -14.77
C ASN A 72 -12.00 7.58 -16.14
N LEU A 73 -11.76 6.26 -16.13
CA LEU A 73 -11.55 5.47 -17.34
C LEU A 73 -12.88 4.91 -17.82
N GLN A 74 -13.13 5.05 -19.12
CA GLN A 74 -14.21 4.35 -19.80
C GLN A 74 -13.71 2.96 -20.21
N SER A 75 -14.60 1.97 -20.18
CA SER A 75 -14.40 0.68 -20.83
C SER A 75 -14.40 0.86 -22.35
N ASN A 76 -13.72 -0.05 -23.06
CA ASN A 76 -13.84 -0.11 -24.52
C ASN A 76 -15.12 -0.86 -24.89
N ASP A 77 -15.75 -0.49 -26.02
CA ASP A 77 -16.96 -1.17 -26.52
C ASP A 77 -16.75 -2.68 -26.72
N GLU A 78 -15.53 -3.10 -27.10
CA GLU A 78 -15.17 -4.51 -27.28
C GLU A 78 -15.15 -5.31 -25.97
N ASP A 79 -14.98 -4.62 -24.84
CA ASP A 79 -14.93 -5.24 -23.51
C ASP A 79 -16.31 -5.33 -22.85
N GLU A 80 -17.34 -4.65 -23.37
CA GLU A 80 -18.68 -4.57 -22.77
C GLU A 80 -19.35 -5.94 -22.63
N ASP A 81 -19.20 -6.84 -23.60
CA ASP A 81 -19.74 -8.20 -23.51
C ASP A 81 -19.14 -8.97 -22.32
N ILE A 82 -17.85 -8.77 -22.04
CA ILE A 82 -17.13 -9.38 -20.93
C ILE A 82 -17.63 -8.78 -19.61
N LEU A 83 -17.72 -7.45 -19.55
CA LEU A 83 -18.18 -6.73 -18.37
C LEU A 83 -19.65 -7.03 -18.04
N GLN A 84 -20.51 -7.15 -19.04
CA GLN A 84 -21.90 -7.55 -18.85
C GLN A 84 -22.00 -8.99 -18.34
N PHE A 85 -21.21 -9.93 -18.88
CA PHE A 85 -21.17 -11.28 -18.36
C PHE A 85 -20.78 -11.30 -16.87
N PHE A 86 -19.71 -10.60 -16.48
CA PHE A 86 -19.22 -10.60 -15.10
C PHE A 86 -20.02 -9.72 -14.12
N ARG A 87 -21.01 -9.00 -14.64
CA ARG A 87 -22.03 -8.31 -13.84
C ARG A 87 -23.09 -9.29 -13.33
N GLU A 88 -23.43 -10.30 -14.13
CA GLU A 88 -24.48 -11.29 -13.85
C GLU A 88 -23.94 -12.64 -13.36
N HIS A 89 -22.74 -13.03 -13.82
CA HIS A 89 -22.10 -14.30 -13.52
C HIS A 89 -20.71 -14.06 -12.92
N HIS A 90 -20.26 -14.91 -12.00
CA HIS A 90 -18.94 -14.73 -11.38
C HIS A 90 -17.90 -15.77 -11.82
N ASP A 91 -18.34 -16.86 -12.43
CA ASP A 91 -17.49 -18.01 -12.72
C ASP A 91 -16.77 -17.85 -14.08
N PRO A 92 -15.42 -17.74 -14.09
CA PRO A 92 -14.66 -17.66 -15.34
C PRO A 92 -14.73 -18.95 -16.17
N VAL A 93 -14.99 -20.11 -15.58
CA VAL A 93 -15.10 -21.39 -16.30
C VAL A 93 -16.30 -21.34 -17.25
N ILE A 94 -17.44 -20.84 -16.78
CA ILE A 94 -18.65 -20.69 -17.61
C ILE A 94 -18.38 -19.78 -18.80
N PHE A 95 -17.66 -18.66 -18.59
CA PHE A 95 -17.27 -17.77 -19.68
C PHE A 95 -16.39 -18.50 -20.70
N MET A 96 -15.34 -19.17 -20.23
CA MET A 96 -14.42 -19.90 -21.11
C MET A 96 -15.12 -21.00 -21.92
N GLU A 97 -16.05 -21.74 -21.31
CA GLU A 97 -16.82 -22.78 -21.99
C GLU A 97 -17.74 -22.22 -23.07
N ARG A 98 -18.48 -21.14 -22.77
CA ARG A 98 -19.37 -20.47 -23.74
C ARG A 98 -18.62 -19.97 -24.98
N HIS A 99 -17.37 -19.52 -24.79
CA HIS A 99 -16.53 -18.98 -25.86
C HIS A 99 -15.50 -19.99 -26.40
N ALA A 100 -15.57 -21.27 -26.00
CA ALA A 100 -14.63 -22.33 -26.37
C ALA A 100 -13.15 -21.92 -26.22
N MET A 101 -12.84 -21.19 -25.14
CA MET A 101 -11.60 -20.47 -24.95
C MET A 101 -10.66 -21.19 -23.98
N LYS A 102 -9.35 -21.13 -24.26
CA LYS A 102 -8.32 -21.64 -23.33
C LYS A 102 -7.99 -20.62 -22.23
N ARG A 103 -7.55 -21.12 -21.07
CA ARG A 103 -7.14 -20.26 -19.94
C ARG A 103 -6.10 -19.19 -20.28
N ALA A 104 -5.20 -19.45 -21.23
CA ALA A 104 -4.20 -18.48 -21.67
C ALA A 104 -4.82 -17.32 -22.46
N GLU A 105 -5.81 -17.60 -23.31
CA GLU A 105 -6.57 -16.59 -24.07
C GLU A 105 -7.44 -15.76 -23.11
N PHE A 106 -8.15 -16.42 -22.20
CA PHE A 106 -8.94 -15.77 -21.16
C PHE A 106 -8.10 -14.79 -20.33
N ARG A 107 -6.91 -15.21 -19.91
CA ARG A 107 -5.99 -14.33 -19.17
C ARG A 107 -5.63 -13.08 -19.96
N LYS A 108 -5.43 -13.17 -21.28
CA LYS A 108 -5.10 -12.00 -22.12
C LYS A 108 -6.25 -10.99 -22.17
N LEU A 109 -7.50 -11.45 -22.13
CA LEU A 109 -8.69 -10.59 -22.12
C LEU A 109 -8.93 -9.94 -20.75
N ILE A 110 -8.79 -10.71 -19.67
CA ILE A 110 -9.15 -10.23 -18.33
C ILE A 110 -8.04 -9.38 -17.69
N SER A 111 -6.76 -9.65 -17.98
CA SER A 111 -5.67 -8.92 -17.32
C SER A 111 -5.72 -7.40 -17.54
N PRO A 112 -6.01 -6.88 -18.75
CA PRO A 112 -6.22 -5.45 -18.96
C PRO A 112 -7.36 -4.88 -18.10
N LEU A 113 -8.49 -5.60 -18.01
CA LEU A 113 -9.68 -5.18 -17.26
C LEU A 113 -9.44 -5.16 -15.74
N VAL A 114 -8.68 -6.13 -15.21
CA VAL A 114 -8.25 -6.12 -13.81
C VAL A 114 -7.25 -4.99 -13.53
N ARG A 115 -6.37 -4.69 -14.50
CA ARG A 115 -5.36 -3.63 -14.36
C ARG A 115 -5.97 -2.23 -14.43
N SER A 116 -6.98 -2.03 -15.28
CA SER A 116 -7.73 -0.77 -15.38
C SER A 116 -8.74 -0.60 -14.23
N GLY A 117 -9.12 -1.68 -13.56
CA GLY A 117 -10.01 -1.67 -12.40
C GLY A 117 -11.48 -1.92 -12.73
N HIS A 118 -11.80 -2.24 -13.99
CA HIS A 118 -13.16 -2.60 -14.41
C HIS A 118 -13.57 -4.00 -13.93
N LEU A 119 -12.59 -4.87 -13.65
CA LEU A 119 -12.82 -6.18 -13.02
C LEU A 119 -12.03 -6.30 -11.72
N ILE A 120 -12.66 -6.96 -10.74
CA ILE A 120 -12.02 -7.45 -9.52
C ILE A 120 -12.18 -8.97 -9.44
N GLN A 121 -11.27 -9.64 -8.75
CA GLN A 121 -11.33 -11.07 -8.52
C GLN A 121 -11.71 -11.36 -7.06
N ASP A 122 -12.74 -12.15 -6.81
CA ASP A 122 -13.10 -12.54 -5.44
C ASP A 122 -12.12 -13.59 -4.86
N TYR A 123 -12.25 -13.87 -3.57
CA TYR A 123 -11.40 -14.84 -2.87
C TYR A 123 -11.51 -16.30 -3.38
N ARG A 124 -12.55 -16.63 -4.16
CA ARG A 124 -12.76 -17.96 -4.78
C ARG A 124 -12.22 -18.02 -6.21
N GLY A 125 -11.70 -16.91 -6.72
CA GLY A 125 -11.17 -16.79 -8.08
C GLY A 125 -12.21 -16.39 -9.13
N GLY A 126 -13.44 -16.08 -8.72
CA GLY A 126 -14.47 -15.52 -9.58
C GLY A 126 -14.23 -14.04 -9.87
N PHE A 127 -14.87 -13.49 -10.90
CA PHE A 127 -14.72 -12.08 -11.28
C PHE A 127 -16.02 -11.29 -11.09
N LYS A 128 -15.87 -10.00 -10.81
CA LYS A 128 -16.98 -9.05 -10.69
C LYS A 128 -16.65 -7.76 -11.42
N THR A 129 -17.64 -7.27 -12.16
CA THR A 129 -17.60 -5.95 -12.79
C THR A 129 -17.74 -4.84 -11.77
N ILE A 130 -16.88 -3.84 -11.89
CA ILE A 130 -16.91 -2.58 -11.15
C ILE A 130 -17.47 -1.50 -12.08
N SER A 131 -18.26 -0.61 -11.51
CA SER A 131 -18.77 0.57 -12.22
C SER A 131 -18.42 1.82 -11.40
N PRO A 132 -18.12 2.95 -12.05
CA PRO A 132 -17.85 4.19 -11.35
C PRO A 132 -19.10 4.67 -10.61
N ASN A 133 -18.90 5.45 -9.56
CA ASN A 133 -19.99 6.10 -8.84
C ASN A 133 -20.56 7.22 -9.73
N SER A 134 -21.75 7.01 -10.29
CA SER A 134 -22.40 7.95 -11.22
C SER A 134 -22.91 9.23 -10.57
N ASP A 135 -23.12 9.20 -9.25
CA ASP A 135 -23.88 10.22 -8.53
C ASP A 135 -22.97 11.23 -7.80
N SER A 136 -21.65 11.14 -7.99
CA SER A 136 -20.67 11.97 -7.29
C SER A 136 -19.90 12.84 -8.26
N ASP A 137 -19.64 14.09 -7.87
CA ASP A 137 -18.73 14.96 -8.62
C ASP A 137 -17.31 14.38 -8.58
N LEU A 138 -16.65 14.32 -9.74
CA LEU A 138 -15.33 13.69 -9.86
C LEU A 138 -14.28 14.45 -9.03
N TRP A 139 -14.35 15.78 -9.02
CA TRP A 139 -13.42 16.61 -8.27
C TRP A 139 -13.60 16.41 -6.77
N ASP A 140 -14.84 16.31 -6.28
CA ASP A 140 -15.12 16.03 -4.88
C ASP A 140 -14.51 14.68 -4.45
N VAL A 141 -14.72 13.62 -5.25
CA VAL A 141 -14.17 12.28 -4.95
C VAL A 141 -12.64 12.28 -4.95
N LYS A 142 -12.02 12.97 -5.93
CA LYS A 142 -10.57 13.11 -6.03
C LYS A 142 -9.99 13.90 -4.85
N SER A 143 -10.62 15.02 -4.52
CA SER A 143 -10.21 15.90 -3.43
C SER A 143 -10.32 15.21 -2.08
N GLU A 144 -11.45 14.55 -1.80
CA GLU A 144 -11.61 13.78 -0.56
C GLU A 144 -10.60 12.63 -0.45
N TYR A 145 -10.25 11.98 -1.56
CA TYR A 145 -9.24 10.93 -1.56
C TYR A 145 -7.87 11.48 -1.16
N ILE A 146 -7.40 12.56 -1.80
CA ILE A 146 -6.13 13.20 -1.45
C ILE A 146 -6.19 13.72 -0.01
N ARG A 147 -7.31 14.30 0.42
CA ARG A 147 -7.47 14.81 1.78
C ARG A 147 -7.35 13.69 2.82
N GLY A 148 -8.04 12.58 2.61
CA GLY A 148 -7.93 11.39 3.46
C GLY A 148 -6.50 10.87 3.53
N LEU A 149 -5.85 10.73 2.37
CA LEU A 149 -4.47 10.27 2.26
C LEU A 149 -3.48 11.17 3.03
N VAL A 150 -3.56 12.48 2.84
CA VAL A 150 -2.65 13.45 3.47
C VAL A 150 -2.89 13.55 4.97
N SER A 151 -4.15 13.39 5.42
CA SER A 151 -4.52 13.53 6.83
C SER A 151 -3.81 12.53 7.77
N GLU A 152 -3.30 11.42 7.24
CA GLU A 152 -2.57 10.41 8.01
C GLU A 152 -1.12 10.82 8.35
N TYR A 153 -0.58 11.83 7.66
CA TYR A 153 0.83 12.22 7.75
C TYR A 153 1.01 13.53 8.54
N PRO A 154 1.93 13.57 9.52
CA PRO A 154 2.15 14.76 10.34
C PRO A 154 2.87 15.87 9.55
N VAL A 155 3.77 15.46 8.66
CA VAL A 155 4.52 16.33 7.74
C VAL A 155 4.60 15.61 6.42
N ILE A 156 4.43 16.32 5.30
CA ILE A 156 4.47 15.74 3.96
C ILE A 156 4.88 16.78 2.91
N SER A 157 5.65 16.37 1.90
CA SER A 157 5.97 17.19 0.73
C SER A 157 5.07 16.86 -0.46
N LEU A 158 4.95 17.78 -1.42
CA LEU A 158 4.15 17.57 -2.64
C LEU A 158 4.57 16.29 -3.39
N LYS A 159 5.88 16.08 -3.51
CA LYS A 159 6.48 14.89 -4.14
C LYS A 159 6.14 13.58 -3.43
N GLN A 160 5.94 13.61 -2.11
CA GLN A 160 5.47 12.45 -1.37
C GLN A 160 3.99 12.19 -1.64
N VAL A 161 3.15 13.23 -1.69
CA VAL A 161 1.73 13.10 -2.05
C VAL A 161 1.58 12.51 -3.45
N GLU A 162 2.32 12.99 -4.44
CA GLU A 162 2.33 12.44 -5.81
C GLU A 162 2.59 10.92 -5.83
N ARG A 163 3.59 10.45 -5.07
CA ARG A 163 3.92 9.02 -5.01
C ARG A 163 2.85 8.20 -4.29
N LEU A 164 2.24 8.77 -3.25
CA LEU A 164 1.21 8.10 -2.46
C LEU A 164 -0.11 8.01 -3.24
N ALA A 165 -0.50 9.09 -3.91
CA ALA A 165 -1.73 9.20 -4.68
C ALA A 165 -1.70 8.31 -5.94
N GLY A 166 -0.52 8.14 -6.54
CA GLY A 166 -0.34 7.32 -7.74
C GLY A 166 -0.62 8.09 -9.03
N SER A 167 -0.61 7.38 -10.16
CA SER A 167 -0.59 8.00 -11.50
C SER A 167 -1.94 8.54 -11.98
N ALA A 168 -2.99 8.43 -11.18
CA ALA A 168 -4.34 8.88 -11.54
C ALA A 168 -4.55 10.39 -11.32
N PHE A 169 -3.58 11.06 -10.69
CA PHE A 169 -3.64 12.48 -10.36
C PHE A 169 -2.56 13.25 -11.10
N SER A 170 -2.90 14.43 -11.60
CA SER A 170 -1.90 15.38 -12.08
C SER A 170 -1.25 16.12 -10.91
N ALA A 171 -0.05 16.70 -11.15
CA ALA A 171 0.60 17.54 -10.15
C ALA A 171 -0.24 18.79 -9.81
N GLU A 172 -1.01 19.31 -10.77
CA GLU A 172 -1.93 20.43 -10.60
C GLU A 172 -3.09 20.05 -9.66
N GLU A 173 -3.77 18.93 -9.92
CA GLU A 173 -4.86 18.44 -9.05
C GLU A 173 -4.40 18.25 -7.60
N ILE A 174 -3.19 17.71 -7.41
CA ILE A 174 -2.62 17.56 -6.07
C ILE A 174 -2.30 18.93 -5.46
N SER A 175 -1.67 19.83 -6.23
CA SER A 175 -1.33 21.17 -5.76
C SER A 175 -2.58 21.95 -5.31
N ASP A 176 -3.66 21.87 -6.07
CA ASP A 176 -4.93 22.52 -5.76
C ASP A 176 -5.52 22.02 -4.44
N VAL A 177 -5.49 20.70 -4.18
CA VAL A 177 -5.94 20.15 -2.89
C VAL A 177 -5.01 20.57 -1.74
N MET A 178 -3.70 20.61 -1.97
CA MET A 178 -2.73 21.07 -0.97
C MET A 178 -2.91 22.56 -0.62
N HIS A 179 -3.29 23.39 -1.59
CA HIS A 179 -3.66 24.79 -1.35
C HIS A 179 -4.98 24.92 -0.61
N ALA A 180 -5.99 24.11 -0.96
CA ALA A 180 -7.26 24.11 -0.24
C ALA A 180 -7.08 23.76 1.25
N PHE A 181 -6.14 22.86 1.59
CA PHE A 181 -5.74 22.57 2.96
C PHE A 181 -5.04 23.73 3.68
N GLU A 182 -4.32 24.58 2.95
CA GLU A 182 -3.68 25.78 3.49
C GLU A 182 -4.74 26.87 3.75
N GLU A 183 -5.66 27.07 2.81
CA GLU A 183 -6.75 28.04 2.91
C GLU A 183 -7.71 27.74 4.06
N ASP A 184 -8.03 26.47 4.30
CA ASP A 184 -8.90 26.04 5.40
C ASP A 184 -8.17 25.87 6.75
N GLY A 185 -6.84 26.08 6.76
CA GLY A 185 -6.00 26.03 7.96
C GLY A 185 -5.70 24.63 8.49
N THR A 186 -6.07 23.57 7.77
CA THR A 186 -5.74 22.18 8.16
C THR A 186 -4.25 21.91 8.09
N LEU A 187 -3.56 22.46 7.09
CA LEU A 187 -2.11 22.32 6.92
C LEU A 187 -1.43 23.68 6.92
N ILE A 188 -0.23 23.72 7.51
CA ILE A 188 0.66 24.86 7.46
C ILE A 188 1.83 24.53 6.56
N LYS A 189 2.11 25.40 5.58
CA LYS A 189 3.28 25.29 4.71
C LYS A 189 4.51 25.91 5.36
N GLY A 190 5.70 25.38 5.05
CA GLY A 190 6.97 26.00 5.43
C GLY A 190 7.85 25.16 6.36
N PHE A 191 7.51 23.88 6.56
CA PHE A 191 8.37 22.98 7.32
C PHE A 191 9.56 22.55 6.48
N LEU A 192 10.74 22.58 7.11
CA LEU A 192 11.96 21.97 6.61
C LEU A 192 12.25 20.75 7.48
N VAL A 193 12.45 19.62 6.85
CA VAL A 193 12.78 18.36 7.53
C VAL A 193 14.23 18.04 7.18
N ASP A 194 15.00 17.65 8.19
CA ASP A 194 16.37 17.18 7.96
C ASP A 194 16.36 16.05 6.90
N ASP A 195 17.35 16.07 6.01
CA ASP A 195 17.46 15.19 4.83
C ASP A 195 16.41 15.41 3.71
N LEU A 196 15.44 16.32 3.85
CA LEU A 196 14.55 16.76 2.76
C LEU A 196 14.92 18.16 2.28
N GLN A 197 15.12 18.31 0.96
CA GLN A 197 15.36 19.61 0.32
C GLN A 197 14.05 20.35 -0.05
N ASP A 198 12.92 19.65 0.04
CA ASP A 198 11.61 20.16 -0.40
C ASP A 198 10.87 20.86 0.75
N ILE A 199 10.13 21.93 0.43
CA ILE A 199 9.20 22.56 1.38
C ILE A 199 8.07 21.58 1.70
N CYS A 200 7.83 21.38 2.99
CA CYS A 200 6.79 20.49 3.48
C CYS A 200 5.59 21.25 4.07
N TRP A 201 4.44 20.59 4.04
CA TRP A 201 3.25 20.94 4.80
C TRP A 201 3.25 20.13 6.09
N GLY A 202 2.84 20.75 7.19
CA GLY A 202 2.74 20.13 8.50
C GLY A 202 1.37 20.38 9.12
N ARG A 203 0.96 19.45 9.98
CA ARG A 203 -0.30 19.54 10.74
C ARG A 203 -0.09 20.22 12.08
N GLN A 204 -0.57 21.46 12.23
CA GLN A 204 -0.38 22.26 13.44
C GLN A 204 -0.91 21.56 14.70
N ASP A 205 -2.08 20.92 14.59
CA ASP A 205 -2.73 20.24 15.72
C ASP A 205 -1.90 19.05 16.26
N ILE A 206 -1.24 18.32 15.36
CA ILE A 206 -0.28 17.29 15.74
C ILE A 206 0.97 17.96 16.32
N LEU A 207 1.53 18.96 15.66
CA LEU A 207 2.82 19.54 16.02
C LEU A 207 2.79 20.31 17.36
N GLU A 208 1.72 21.02 17.67
CA GLU A 208 1.56 21.81 18.90
C GLU A 208 0.89 21.03 20.03
N GLY A 209 0.06 20.04 19.71
CA GLY A 209 -0.75 19.28 20.69
C GLY A 209 -0.02 18.14 21.41
N LEU A 210 1.22 17.83 21.03
CA LEU A 210 1.94 16.69 21.60
C LEU A 210 2.60 17.05 22.93
N LYS A 211 1.99 16.62 24.05
CA LYS A 211 2.66 16.40 25.35
C LYS A 211 3.72 15.26 25.27
N GLY A 212 4.45 15.18 24.16
CA GLY A 212 5.34 14.10 23.77
C GLY A 212 4.79 13.27 22.60
N ILE A 213 5.58 13.13 21.53
CA ILE A 213 5.37 12.11 20.50
C ILE A 213 5.60 10.75 21.16
N ARG A 214 4.63 9.83 21.05
CA ARG A 214 4.83 8.45 21.50
C ARG A 214 5.94 7.83 20.66
N LYS A 215 7.06 7.47 21.30
CA LYS A 215 8.18 6.80 20.63
C LYS A 215 7.69 5.55 19.91
N THR A 216 8.06 5.44 18.65
CA THR A 216 7.79 4.26 17.83
C THR A 216 8.74 3.14 18.24
N ARG A 217 8.24 1.90 18.21
CA ARG A 217 9.09 0.72 18.36
C ARG A 217 10.07 0.61 17.19
N ASP A 218 11.08 -0.24 17.36
CA ASP A 218 11.87 -0.70 16.22
C ASP A 218 11.00 -1.57 15.32
N LEU A 219 11.14 -1.40 14.00
CA LEU A 219 10.28 -2.09 13.04
C LEU A 219 10.94 -2.20 11.67
N VAL A 220 10.42 -3.13 10.87
CA VAL A 220 10.71 -3.22 9.45
C VAL A 220 9.46 -2.81 8.67
N VAL A 221 9.59 -1.85 7.77
CA VAL A 221 8.54 -1.48 6.80
C VAL A 221 8.75 -2.31 5.54
N PRO A 222 7.87 -3.26 5.21
CA PRO A 222 8.00 -4.06 4.00
C PRO A 222 7.65 -3.25 2.74
N PRO A 223 8.11 -3.66 1.54
CA PRO A 223 7.73 -3.02 0.27
C PRO A 223 6.22 -3.03 -0.03
N SER A 224 5.48 -3.88 0.65
CA SER A 224 4.03 -4.02 0.53
C SER A 224 3.26 -3.04 1.40
N ASP A 225 3.88 -2.44 2.42
CA ASP A 225 3.22 -1.45 3.27
C ASP A 225 3.14 -0.08 2.57
N PRO A 226 1.99 0.60 2.60
CA PRO A 226 1.83 1.92 1.97
C PRO A 226 2.84 2.98 2.40
N LEU A 227 3.37 2.91 3.64
CA LEU A 227 4.36 3.84 4.16
C LEU A 227 5.67 3.83 3.36
N ILE A 228 5.96 2.75 2.62
CA ILE A 228 7.17 2.70 1.79
C ILE A 228 7.20 3.81 0.74
N HIS A 229 6.03 4.25 0.25
CA HIS A 229 5.92 5.31 -0.73
C HIS A 229 6.24 6.69 -0.14
N TYR A 230 5.86 6.91 1.12
CA TYR A 230 6.23 8.10 1.88
C TYR A 230 7.75 8.20 2.07
N PHE A 231 8.40 7.08 2.38
CA PHE A 231 9.86 7.01 2.53
C PHE A 231 10.62 6.78 1.21
N GLY A 232 9.96 6.88 0.05
CA GLY A 232 10.54 6.49 -1.24
C GLY A 232 11.77 7.31 -1.67
N SER A 233 11.84 8.61 -1.35
CA SER A 233 13.06 9.41 -1.59
C SER A 233 14.20 8.91 -0.71
N LEU A 234 13.95 8.81 0.59
CA LEU A 234 14.91 8.37 1.59
C LEU A 234 15.48 6.99 1.27
N LEU A 235 14.63 6.06 0.85
CA LEU A 235 15.06 4.72 0.44
C LEU A 235 16.05 4.74 -0.72
N ARG A 236 15.82 5.63 -1.71
CA ARG A 236 16.66 5.75 -2.89
C ARG A 236 17.95 6.50 -2.60
N GLU A 237 17.86 7.62 -1.90
CA GLU A 237 18.96 8.55 -1.66
C GLU A 237 19.93 7.99 -0.61
N ARG A 238 19.42 7.38 0.48
CA ARG A 238 20.25 6.85 1.56
C ARG A 238 20.73 5.42 1.31
N PHE A 239 19.88 4.57 0.73
CA PHE A 239 20.18 3.13 0.58
C PHE A 239 20.30 2.65 -0.88
N GLY A 240 20.08 3.51 -1.87
CA GLY A 240 20.22 3.14 -3.29
C GLY A 240 19.12 2.20 -3.80
N PHE A 241 18.02 1.98 -3.06
CA PHE A 241 16.96 1.08 -3.45
C PHE A 241 15.71 1.81 -3.98
N GLY A 242 15.08 1.25 -5.02
CA GLY A 242 13.76 1.70 -5.48
C GLY A 242 12.60 1.04 -4.72
N SER A 243 12.83 -0.16 -4.19
CA SER A 243 11.87 -0.96 -3.43
C SER A 243 12.65 -1.99 -2.60
N ALA A 244 12.51 -1.94 -1.28
CA ALA A 244 13.21 -2.78 -0.33
C ALA A 244 12.50 -2.72 1.03
N TYR A 245 12.80 -3.66 1.92
CA TYR A 245 12.41 -3.60 3.32
C TYR A 245 13.25 -2.53 4.01
N MET A 246 12.63 -1.60 4.73
CA MET A 246 13.33 -0.55 5.49
C MET A 246 13.36 -0.90 6.97
N VAL A 247 14.53 -0.83 7.58
CA VAL A 247 14.77 -1.16 8.99
C VAL A 247 14.90 0.12 9.79
N PHE A 248 14.03 0.29 10.78
CA PHE A 248 14.03 1.45 11.68
C PHE A 248 14.46 1.03 13.09
N HIS A 249 15.41 1.78 13.64
CA HIS A 249 15.82 1.69 15.04
C HIS A 249 15.72 3.06 15.69
N LYS A 250 14.97 3.17 16.79
CA LYS A 250 14.71 4.45 17.49
C LYS A 250 14.27 5.56 16.52
N GLU A 251 13.34 5.22 15.63
CA GLU A 251 12.74 6.15 14.65
C GLU A 251 13.67 6.54 13.49
N GLU A 252 14.94 6.15 13.54
CA GLU A 252 15.91 6.37 12.46
C GLU A 252 15.95 5.17 11.50
N PRO A 253 15.93 5.40 10.18
CA PRO A 253 16.16 4.35 9.21
C PRO A 253 17.65 4.03 9.17
N ILE A 254 18.01 2.85 9.68
CA ILE A 254 19.42 2.44 9.84
C ILE A 254 19.88 1.47 8.76
N ALA A 255 18.95 0.78 8.09
CA ALA A 255 19.27 -0.15 7.02
C ALA A 255 18.09 -0.34 6.06
N ALA A 256 18.37 -0.92 4.91
CA ALA A 256 17.39 -1.48 4.00
C ALA A 256 17.91 -2.78 3.38
N PHE A 257 17.01 -3.71 3.07
CA PHE A 257 17.38 -4.98 2.48
C PHE A 257 16.36 -5.47 1.45
N LYS A 258 16.82 -6.25 0.48
CA LYS A 258 15.96 -7.01 -0.43
C LYS A 258 15.89 -8.45 0.02
N ALA A 259 14.72 -9.04 -0.16
CA ALA A 259 14.53 -10.44 0.13
C ALA A 259 13.56 -11.09 -0.86
N ASN A 260 13.78 -12.38 -1.10
CA ASN A 260 12.82 -13.25 -1.74
C ASN A 260 12.03 -13.99 -0.64
N THR A 261 10.71 -13.89 -0.71
CA THR A 261 9.82 -14.57 0.22
C THR A 261 9.22 -15.76 -0.48
N LYS A 262 9.60 -16.98 -0.07
CA LYS A 262 9.08 -18.22 -0.65
C LYS A 262 9.12 -19.32 0.41
N ASP A 263 8.17 -20.25 0.35
CA ASP A 263 8.18 -21.49 1.14
C ASP A 263 8.38 -21.26 2.65
N GLY A 264 7.79 -20.17 3.19
CA GLY A 264 7.85 -19.87 4.62
C GLY A 264 9.15 -19.20 5.09
N VAL A 265 10.06 -18.80 4.19
CA VAL A 265 11.32 -18.14 4.57
C VAL A 265 11.50 -16.77 3.92
N ILE A 266 12.33 -15.93 4.56
CA ILE A 266 12.78 -14.63 4.03
C ILE A 266 14.26 -14.77 3.65
N GLU A 267 14.54 -15.00 2.38
CA GLU A 267 15.91 -15.10 1.87
C GLU A 267 16.47 -13.72 1.56
N VAL A 268 17.44 -13.25 2.34
CA VAL A 268 18.08 -11.93 2.15
C VAL A 268 19.05 -11.99 0.98
N THR A 269 18.80 -11.15 -0.04
CA THR A 269 19.58 -11.12 -1.29
C THR A 269 20.46 -9.88 -1.43
N ASP A 270 20.10 -8.79 -0.76
CA ASP A 270 20.83 -7.52 -0.80
C ASP A 270 20.64 -6.78 0.53
N PHE A 271 21.64 -6.04 0.99
CA PHE A 271 21.62 -5.32 2.27
C PHE A 271 22.51 -4.08 2.20
N VAL A 272 21.96 -2.95 2.64
CA VAL A 272 22.70 -1.70 2.84
C VAL A 272 22.30 -1.16 4.21
N GLY A 273 23.27 -0.90 5.07
CA GLY A 273 23.02 -0.39 6.41
C GLY A 273 24.17 0.42 6.96
N ASP A 274 23.90 1.14 8.04
CA ASP A 274 24.91 1.83 8.83
C ASP A 274 25.86 0.81 9.48
N SER A 275 27.16 0.97 9.24
CA SER A 275 28.19 0.05 9.74
C SER A 275 28.26 0.01 11.25
N GLU A 276 27.95 1.12 11.93
CA GLU A 276 27.98 1.20 13.40
C GLU A 276 26.72 0.59 14.04
N LEU A 277 25.64 0.43 13.26
CA LEU A 277 24.34 -0.08 13.72
C LEU A 277 23.95 -1.40 13.04
N GLU A 278 24.90 -2.12 12.43
CA GLU A 278 24.64 -3.37 11.71
C GLU A 278 24.04 -4.44 12.66
N LYS A 279 24.49 -4.50 13.91
CA LYS A 279 23.97 -5.43 14.93
C LYS A 279 22.52 -5.13 15.30
N GLU A 280 22.20 -3.86 15.45
CA GLU A 280 20.85 -3.36 15.72
C GLU A 280 19.94 -3.67 14.54
N ALA A 281 20.38 -3.40 13.31
CA ALA A 281 19.64 -3.73 12.10
C ALA A 281 19.30 -5.23 12.04
N LEU A 282 20.30 -6.10 12.29
CA LEU A 282 20.09 -7.55 12.31
C LEU A 282 19.14 -8.00 13.41
N ARG A 283 19.16 -7.37 14.59
CA ARG A 283 18.20 -7.67 15.66
C ARG A 283 16.78 -7.33 15.20
N VAL A 284 16.56 -6.12 14.67
CA VAL A 284 15.22 -5.69 14.20
C VAL A 284 14.73 -6.60 13.06
N MET A 285 15.60 -6.99 12.13
CA MET A 285 15.26 -7.93 11.06
C MET A 285 14.86 -9.31 11.61
N LYS A 286 15.57 -9.82 12.63
CA LYS A 286 15.23 -11.10 13.28
C LYS A 286 13.90 -11.04 14.02
N GLU A 287 13.63 -9.93 14.71
CA GLU A 287 12.34 -9.69 15.36
C GLU A 287 11.21 -9.66 14.33
N PHE A 288 11.40 -8.96 13.21
CA PHE A 288 10.44 -8.97 12.10
C PHE A 288 10.20 -10.38 11.56
N ALA A 289 11.25 -11.13 11.27
CA ALA A 289 11.15 -12.52 10.81
C ALA A 289 10.38 -13.42 11.80
N TRP A 290 10.67 -13.26 13.10
CA TRP A 290 9.97 -13.97 14.17
C TRP A 290 8.48 -13.58 14.26
N GLU A 291 8.14 -12.30 14.11
CA GLU A 291 6.75 -11.81 14.13
C GLU A 291 5.88 -12.38 13.01
N HIS A 292 6.49 -12.87 11.94
CA HIS A 292 5.84 -13.46 10.77
C HIS A 292 5.95 -14.99 10.71
N ASP A 293 6.65 -15.62 11.67
CA ASP A 293 6.98 -17.05 11.63
C ASP A 293 7.74 -17.44 10.32
N MET A 294 8.63 -16.55 9.87
CA MET A 294 9.41 -16.74 8.65
C MET A 294 10.90 -16.49 8.90
N PRO A 295 11.74 -17.52 9.09
CA PRO A 295 13.14 -17.33 9.42
C PRO A 295 13.92 -16.64 8.29
N LEU A 296 14.89 -15.82 8.69
CA LEU A 296 15.87 -15.22 7.77
C LEU A 296 16.86 -16.28 7.28
N THR A 297 17.13 -16.26 5.99
CA THR A 297 18.07 -17.17 5.32
C THR A 297 18.88 -16.45 4.26
N GLY A 298 19.84 -17.15 3.63
CA GLY A 298 20.63 -16.64 2.53
C GLY A 298 22.11 -16.41 2.89
N LYS A 299 22.99 -16.49 1.89
CA LYS A 299 24.44 -16.35 2.10
C LYS A 299 24.82 -15.01 2.71
N LEU A 300 24.17 -13.93 2.26
CA LEU A 300 24.43 -12.58 2.75
C LEU A 300 24.03 -12.45 4.24
N TYR A 301 22.87 -13.00 4.61
CA TYR A 301 22.45 -13.03 6.02
C TYR A 301 23.44 -13.80 6.91
N GLU A 302 23.93 -14.96 6.46
CA GLU A 302 24.92 -15.72 7.22
C GLU A 302 26.24 -14.95 7.39
N GLN A 303 26.67 -14.20 6.37
CA GLN A 303 27.83 -13.30 6.47
C GLN A 303 27.61 -12.17 7.47
N LEU A 304 26.46 -11.50 7.40
CA LEU A 304 26.11 -10.43 8.35
C LEU A 304 26.04 -10.96 9.78
N ARG A 305 25.49 -12.16 9.99
CA ARG A 305 25.42 -12.80 11.33
C ARG A 305 26.80 -13.14 11.90
N SER A 306 27.81 -13.32 11.05
CA SER A 306 29.16 -13.71 11.47
C SER A 306 30.08 -12.54 11.84
N ARG A 307 29.66 -11.30 11.55
CA ARG A 307 30.37 -10.06 11.87
C ARG A 307 29.96 -9.53 13.25
#